data_AF-A0A0C4FCD1-F1
#
_entry.id   AF-A0A0C4FCD1-F1
#
_cell.length_a   1.000
_cell.length_b   1.000
_cell.length_c   1.000
_cell.angle_alpha   90.00
_cell.angle_beta   90.00
_cell.angle_gamma   90.00
#
_symmetry.space_group_name_H-M   'P 1'
#
loop_
_entity.id
_entity.type
_entity.pdbx_description
1 polymer ?
#
loop_
_entity_poly.entity_id
_entity_poly.type
_entity_poly.pdbx_seq_one_letter_code
_entity_poly.pdbx_strand_id
1 'polypeptide(L)'
;MADPVTRPSDVRRVKIKPQDKSLGFDGKHVERFLADYQLAADLDGASDFDMAQQVRFFVRSEEVKDILETLEGFDPPDCGLLKASMLAYWGKVDVAKFTLPDLEALVMEWSSKGGVSSVGNYQDFRRAWEPIQSYLLRKAHINSVEEIRTLYYRSFSAGVQERIRELLIKNKTMITTLDNRFKLPTFKILREAVDEVMKGQTALTFEDSRSSAPVPTSIFKQANDTIQKMESDRRPRETPAQARGPATVDEIERMLQSFEQRIDQKLAAQAKSAPSRGPMVCYYCHREGHGLGRCAELQKDKDAKLVEQRAGVSFFLMVHSFPSIIHGLSDTW
;
A
#
# COMPACT_ATOMS: atom_id res chain seq x y z
N MET A 1 -44.34 73.74 0.90
CA MET A 1 -44.73 72.45 1.49
C MET A 1 -43.50 71.58 1.46
N ALA A 2 -42.92 71.29 2.62
CA ALA A 2 -41.74 70.44 2.74
C ALA A 2 -42.24 69.01 3.02
N ASP A 3 -41.75 68.06 2.23
CA ASP A 3 -42.01 66.63 2.43
C ASP A 3 -41.51 66.18 3.81
N PRO A 4 -42.28 65.37 4.55
CA PRO A 4 -41.82 64.84 5.82
C PRO A 4 -40.70 63.82 5.57
N VAL A 5 -39.54 64.09 6.16
CA VAL A 5 -38.42 63.15 6.30
C VAL A 5 -38.94 61.86 6.94
N THR A 6 -39.03 60.82 6.12
CA THR A 6 -39.29 59.45 6.56
C THR A 6 -38.16 59.06 7.52
N ARG A 7 -38.48 58.96 8.82
CA ARG A 7 -37.60 58.35 9.81
C ARG A 7 -37.22 56.95 9.29
N PRO A 8 -35.94 56.53 9.37
CA PRO A 8 -35.59 55.17 9.00
C PRO A 8 -36.41 54.25 9.91
N SER A 9 -37.21 53.42 9.24
CA SER A 9 -38.10 52.44 9.82
C SER A 9 -37.44 51.71 10.98
N ASP A 10 -38.19 51.52 12.05
CA ASP A 10 -37.90 50.63 13.17
C ASP A 10 -37.78 49.19 12.61
N VAL A 11 -36.60 48.85 12.08
CA VAL A 11 -36.33 47.51 11.56
C VAL A 11 -36.38 46.58 12.75
N ARG A 12 -37.39 45.70 12.75
CA ARG A 12 -37.65 44.74 13.83
C ARG A 12 -36.39 43.91 14.08
N ARG A 13 -35.66 44.21 15.15
CA ARG A 13 -34.45 43.49 15.53
C ARG A 13 -34.79 42.05 15.90
N VAL A 14 -34.05 41.12 15.33
CA VAL A 14 -34.23 39.68 15.55
C VAL A 14 -33.20 39.20 16.54
N LYS A 15 -33.65 38.65 17.67
CA LYS A 15 -32.74 38.06 18.66
C LYS A 15 -32.27 36.68 18.17
N ILE A 16 -30.96 36.52 18.00
CA ILE A 16 -30.36 35.23 17.63
C ILE A 16 -30.37 34.31 18.85
N LYS A 17 -30.91 33.11 18.68
CA LYS A 17 -31.02 32.04 19.67
C LYS A 17 -30.42 30.77 19.07
N PRO A 18 -29.14 30.48 19.33
CA PRO A 18 -28.53 29.30 18.78
C PRO A 18 -29.20 28.04 19.32
N GLN A 19 -29.40 27.07 18.42
CA GLN A 19 -29.91 25.75 18.78
C GLN A 19 -28.92 25.03 19.71
N ASP A 20 -27.63 25.23 19.46
CA ASP A 20 -26.57 24.85 20.38
C ASP A 20 -26.41 25.90 21.48
N LYS A 21 -26.86 25.58 22.69
CA LYS A 21 -26.70 26.44 23.87
C LYS A 21 -25.24 26.64 24.27
N SER A 22 -24.34 25.82 23.75
CA SER A 22 -22.90 25.99 23.94
C SER A 22 -22.27 26.90 22.89
N LEU A 23 -23.00 27.42 21.89
CA LEU A 23 -22.40 28.31 20.89
C LEU A 23 -21.75 29.52 21.59
N GLY A 24 -20.43 29.64 21.43
CA GLY A 24 -19.68 30.77 21.95
C GLY A 24 -18.23 30.75 21.48
N PHE A 25 -17.70 31.94 21.24
CA PHE A 25 -16.36 32.20 20.74
C PHE A 25 -15.38 32.40 21.90
N ASP A 26 -14.30 31.65 21.89
CA ASP A 26 -13.22 31.68 22.88
C ASP A 26 -11.88 32.15 22.27
N GLY A 27 -11.92 32.76 21.08
CA GLY A 27 -10.71 33.18 20.35
C GLY A 27 -10.07 32.07 19.52
N LYS A 28 -10.66 30.87 19.46
CA LYS A 28 -10.17 29.75 18.63
C LYS A 28 -11.21 29.33 17.59
N HIS A 29 -10.74 28.68 16.51
CA HIS A 29 -11.60 28.13 15.45
C HIS A 29 -12.61 29.15 14.88
N VAL A 30 -12.16 30.39 14.63
CA VAL A 30 -13.03 31.51 14.23
C VAL A 30 -13.90 31.19 13.00
N GLU A 31 -13.38 30.44 12.02
CA GLU A 31 -14.14 30.01 10.83
C GLU A 31 -15.38 29.19 11.21
N ARG A 32 -15.20 28.24 12.15
CA ARG A 32 -16.29 27.37 12.61
C ARG A 32 -17.31 28.17 13.42
N PHE A 33 -16.83 29.03 14.32
CA PHE A 33 -17.70 29.92 15.07
C PHE A 33 -18.55 30.80 14.13
N LEU A 34 -17.94 31.43 13.13
CA LEU A 34 -18.65 32.28 12.17
C LEU A 34 -19.68 31.50 11.35
N ALA A 35 -19.36 30.27 10.95
CA ALA A 35 -20.30 29.40 10.24
C ALA A 35 -21.50 28.99 11.11
N ASP A 36 -21.24 28.55 12.35
CA ASP A 36 -22.27 28.13 13.30
C ASP A 36 -23.14 29.33 13.73
N TYR A 37 -22.54 30.51 13.86
CA TYR A 37 -23.23 31.77 14.18
C TYR A 37 -24.10 32.27 13.02
N GLN A 38 -23.60 32.20 11.78
CA GLN A 38 -24.40 32.51 10.58
C GLN A 38 -25.59 31.58 10.47
N LEU A 39 -25.39 30.27 10.65
CA LEU A 39 -26.48 29.31 10.61
C LEU A 39 -27.56 29.61 11.66
N ALA A 40 -27.16 29.97 12.88
CA ALA A 40 -28.11 30.39 13.92
C ALA A 40 -28.89 31.65 13.52
N ALA A 41 -28.21 32.65 12.94
CA ALA A 41 -28.83 33.87 12.45
C ALA A 41 -29.84 33.59 11.33
N ASP A 42 -29.48 32.76 10.36
CA ASP A 42 -30.31 32.39 9.22
C ASP A 42 -31.59 31.65 9.67
N LEU A 43 -31.46 30.75 10.64
CA LEU A 43 -32.59 29.99 11.20
C LEU A 43 -33.59 30.88 11.93
N ASP A 44 -33.11 31.94 12.59
CA ASP A 44 -33.96 32.91 13.29
C ASP A 44 -34.44 34.05 12.37
N GLY A 45 -33.93 34.12 11.14
CA GLY A 45 -34.22 35.20 10.18
C GLY A 45 -33.58 36.54 10.55
N ALA A 46 -32.43 36.51 11.23
CA ALA A 46 -31.70 37.71 11.63
C ALA A 46 -30.94 38.33 10.46
N SER A 47 -30.88 39.67 10.45
CA SER A 47 -30.12 40.40 9.43
C SER A 47 -28.63 40.45 9.76
N ASP A 48 -27.79 40.79 8.77
CA ASP A 48 -26.36 41.04 8.99
C ASP A 48 -26.12 42.13 10.07
N PHE A 49 -26.99 43.14 10.12
CA PHE A 49 -26.92 44.17 11.15
C PHE A 49 -27.21 43.61 12.55
N ASP A 50 -28.21 42.73 12.68
CA ASP A 50 -28.49 42.02 13.93
C ASP A 50 -27.31 41.15 14.37
N MET A 51 -26.65 40.49 13.41
CA MET A 51 -25.47 39.66 13.66
C MET A 51 -24.30 40.49 14.20
N ALA A 52 -23.98 41.62 13.56
CA ALA A 52 -22.90 42.50 13.98
C ALA A 52 -23.13 43.12 15.37
N GLN A 53 -24.38 43.42 15.72
CA GLN A 53 -24.70 43.92 17.07
C GLN A 53 -24.65 42.86 18.15
N GLN A 54 -25.07 41.64 17.84
CA GLN A 54 -25.27 40.60 18.85
C GLN A 54 -24.05 39.72 19.09
N VAL A 55 -23.03 39.76 18.21
CA VAL A 55 -21.86 38.86 18.28
C VAL A 55 -21.13 38.95 19.62
N ARG A 56 -21.10 40.13 20.26
CA ARG A 56 -20.50 40.32 21.60
C ARG A 56 -21.11 39.43 22.69
N PHE A 57 -22.38 39.06 22.56
CA PHE A 57 -23.06 38.19 23.53
C PHE A 57 -22.72 36.71 23.34
N PHE A 58 -22.07 36.38 22.22
CA PHE A 58 -21.59 35.05 21.90
C PHE A 58 -20.09 34.92 22.14
N VAL A 59 -19.45 35.85 22.85
CA VAL A 59 -18.04 35.76 23.25
C VAL A 59 -17.95 35.27 24.70
N ARG A 60 -17.05 34.31 24.96
CA ARG A 60 -16.92 33.63 26.25
C ARG A 60 -15.88 34.25 27.19
N SER A 61 -14.89 34.96 26.66
CA SER A 61 -13.79 35.57 27.42
C SER A 61 -13.85 37.09 27.29
N GLU A 62 -13.68 37.81 28.39
CA GLU A 62 -13.59 39.28 28.34
C GLU A 62 -12.39 39.73 27.50
N GLU A 63 -11.25 39.02 27.54
CA GLU A 63 -10.09 39.37 26.70
C GLU A 63 -10.42 39.29 25.19
N VAL A 64 -11.17 38.27 24.77
CA VAL A 64 -11.58 38.08 23.38
C VAL A 64 -12.60 39.14 22.98
N LYS A 65 -13.45 39.55 23.92
CA LYS A 65 -14.45 40.58 23.73
C LYS A 65 -13.82 41.96 23.61
N ASP A 66 -12.84 42.29 24.45
CA ASP A 66 -12.06 43.52 24.37
C ASP A 66 -11.39 43.62 22.99
N ILE A 67 -10.78 42.54 22.51
CA ILE A 67 -10.20 42.51 21.16
C ILE A 67 -11.30 42.69 20.10
N LEU A 68 -12.43 41.99 20.21
CA LEU A 68 -13.54 42.09 19.26
C LEU A 68 -14.08 43.52 19.13
N GLU A 69 -14.17 44.26 20.24
CA GLU A 69 -14.62 45.65 20.26
C GLU A 69 -13.66 46.60 19.54
N THR A 70 -12.39 46.21 19.37
CA THR A 70 -11.39 46.97 18.59
C THR A 70 -11.39 46.68 17.09
N LEU A 71 -12.11 45.66 16.63
CA LEU A 71 -12.09 45.24 15.24
C LEU A 71 -12.96 46.13 14.34
N GLU A 72 -12.50 46.33 13.10
CA GLU A 72 -13.28 47.06 12.09
C GLU A 72 -14.61 46.36 11.82
N GLY A 73 -15.69 47.13 11.78
CA GLY A 73 -17.05 46.63 11.61
C GLY A 73 -17.77 46.29 12.92
N PHE A 74 -17.13 46.46 14.08
CA PHE A 74 -17.83 46.36 15.36
C PHE A 74 -18.66 47.61 15.66
N ASP A 75 -18.03 48.79 15.57
CA ASP A 75 -18.68 50.10 15.67
C ASP A 75 -18.16 51.04 14.57
N PRO A 76 -18.99 51.47 13.59
CA PRO A 76 -20.38 51.11 13.41
C PRO A 76 -20.57 49.62 13.02
N PRO A 77 -21.73 48.99 13.35
CA PRO A 77 -21.97 47.58 13.04
C PRO A 77 -22.00 47.29 11.53
N ASP A 78 -21.00 46.58 11.05
CA ASP A 78 -20.89 46.06 9.68
C ASP A 78 -20.43 44.60 9.75
N CYS A 79 -21.34 43.68 9.43
CA CYS A 79 -21.08 42.25 9.54
C CYS A 79 -19.97 41.77 8.59
N GLY A 80 -19.89 42.37 7.40
CA GLY A 80 -18.92 41.99 6.38
C GLY A 80 -17.50 42.35 6.82
N LEU A 81 -17.31 43.60 7.25
CA LEU A 81 -16.04 44.09 7.78
C LEU A 81 -15.65 43.34 9.07
N LEU A 82 -16.62 43.12 9.96
CA LEU A 82 -16.35 42.43 11.22
C LEU A 82 -15.91 40.98 11.00
N LYS A 83 -16.59 40.22 10.13
CA LYS A 83 -16.18 38.86 9.76
C LYS A 83 -14.77 38.84 9.18
N ALA A 84 -14.45 39.78 8.28
CA ALA A 84 -13.13 39.88 7.67
C ALA A 84 -12.03 40.17 8.72
N SER A 85 -12.28 41.12 9.62
CA SER A 85 -11.36 41.46 10.72
C SER A 85 -11.16 40.31 11.69
N MET A 86 -12.24 39.59 12.05
CA MET A 86 -12.17 38.41 12.91
C MET A 86 -11.32 37.30 12.27
N LEU A 87 -11.48 37.06 10.97
CA LEU A 87 -10.65 36.12 10.22
C LEU A 87 -9.20 36.59 10.09
N ALA A 88 -8.95 37.89 9.90
CA ALA A 88 -7.59 38.42 9.82
C ALA A 88 -6.82 38.30 11.15
N TYR A 89 -7.51 38.51 12.27
CA TYR A 89 -6.92 38.46 13.61
C TYR A 89 -6.81 37.01 14.13
N TRP A 90 -7.91 36.26 14.16
CA TRP A 90 -7.96 34.90 14.74
C TRP A 90 -7.79 33.77 13.72
N GLY A 91 -8.03 34.03 12.43
CA GLY A 91 -7.94 33.00 11.38
C GLY A 91 -6.50 32.58 11.07
N LYS A 92 -5.49 33.29 11.61
CA LYS A 92 -4.07 32.94 11.45
C LYS A 92 -3.61 31.79 12.34
N VAL A 93 -4.43 31.33 13.28
CA VAL A 93 -4.09 30.20 14.14
C VAL A 93 -5.01 29.03 13.83
N ASP A 94 -4.78 28.39 12.67
CA ASP A 94 -5.24 27.03 12.47
C ASP A 94 -4.39 26.15 13.39
N VAL A 95 -4.79 26.02 14.66
CA VAL A 95 -4.26 24.95 15.53
C VAL A 95 -4.76 23.67 14.89
N ALA A 96 -3.95 23.10 14.01
CA ALA A 96 -4.30 21.94 13.22
C ALA A 96 -4.83 20.85 14.16
N LYS A 97 -6.12 20.52 14.04
CA LYS A 97 -6.76 19.47 14.85
C LYS A 97 -6.05 18.14 14.67
N PHE A 98 -5.54 17.90 13.45
CA PHE A 98 -4.65 16.81 13.13
C PHE A 98 -3.55 17.28 12.20
N THR A 99 -2.39 16.66 12.34
CA THR A 99 -1.16 16.92 11.61
C THR A 99 -0.64 15.63 10.98
N LEU A 100 0.32 15.74 10.05
CA LEU A 100 0.98 14.55 9.49
C LEU A 100 1.67 13.68 10.58
N PRO A 101 2.35 14.27 11.60
CA PRO A 101 2.82 13.51 12.77
C PRO A 101 1.75 12.70 13.50
N ASP A 102 0.49 13.13 13.52
CA ASP A 102 -0.59 12.35 14.15
C ASP A 102 -0.88 11.06 13.36
N LEU A 103 -0.76 11.08 12.02
CA LEU A 103 -0.82 9.85 11.22
C LEU A 103 0.39 8.96 11.49
N GLU A 104 1.59 9.52 11.60
CA GLU A 104 2.81 8.75 11.89
C GLU A 104 2.73 8.10 13.28
N ALA A 105 2.23 8.83 14.28
CA ALA A 105 1.98 8.32 15.61
C ALA A 105 0.96 7.17 15.59
N LEU A 106 -0.13 7.31 14.83
CA LEU A 106 -1.11 6.24 14.64
C LEU A 106 -0.47 4.99 14.01
N VAL A 107 0.38 5.15 12.98
CA VAL A 107 1.10 4.02 12.36
C VAL A 107 2.05 3.37 13.34
N MET A 108 2.78 4.15 14.15
CA MET A 108 3.69 3.64 15.17
C MET A 108 2.94 2.87 16.25
N GLU A 109 1.79 3.38 16.70
CA GLU A 109 0.93 2.70 17.66
C GLU A 109 0.50 1.33 17.12
N TRP A 110 -0.03 1.27 15.89
CA TRP A 110 -0.41 0.00 15.28
C TRP A 110 0.76 -0.93 15.04
N SER A 111 1.91 -0.40 14.62
CA SER A 111 3.14 -1.17 14.44
C SER A 111 3.60 -1.82 15.74
N SER A 112 3.52 -1.10 16.87
CA SER A 112 3.86 -1.64 18.19
C SER A 112 2.95 -2.79 18.63
N LYS A 113 1.70 -2.81 18.15
CA LYS A 113 0.71 -3.89 18.36
C LYS A 113 0.87 -5.06 17.37
N GLY A 114 1.91 -5.06 16.53
CA GLY A 114 2.15 -6.08 15.49
C GLY A 114 1.49 -5.77 14.14
N GLY A 115 0.98 -4.56 13.97
CA GLY A 115 0.31 -4.07 12.77
C GLY A 115 -1.15 -4.53 12.65
N VAL A 116 -1.87 -3.95 11.69
CA VAL A 116 -3.25 -4.34 11.38
C VAL A 116 -3.23 -5.74 10.73
N SER A 117 -3.73 -6.73 11.47
CA SER A 117 -3.62 -8.16 11.12
C SER A 117 -4.97 -8.87 10.86
N SER A 118 -6.06 -8.32 11.39
CA SER A 118 -7.41 -8.90 11.34
C SER A 118 -8.44 -7.89 10.81
N VAL A 119 -9.62 -8.39 10.44
CA VAL A 119 -10.75 -7.58 9.98
C VAL A 119 -11.22 -6.62 11.09
N GLY A 120 -11.26 -7.08 12.34
CA GLY A 120 -11.59 -6.23 13.50
C GLY A 120 -10.59 -5.08 13.65
N ASN A 121 -9.29 -5.40 13.63
CA ASN A 121 -8.23 -4.40 13.69
C ASN A 121 -8.31 -3.40 12.52
N TYR A 122 -8.70 -3.87 11.33
CA TYR A 122 -8.84 -3.01 10.17
C TYR A 122 -9.98 -2.00 10.33
N GLN A 123 -11.12 -2.40 10.90
CA GLN A 123 -12.22 -1.49 11.17
C GLN A 123 -11.83 -0.42 12.20
N ASP A 124 -11.16 -0.82 13.27
CA ASP A 124 -10.68 0.13 14.30
C ASP A 124 -9.62 1.08 13.74
N PHE A 125 -8.69 0.56 12.93
CA PHE A 125 -7.72 1.38 12.21
C PHE A 125 -8.40 2.39 11.28
N ARG A 126 -9.39 1.99 10.48
CA ARG A 126 -10.13 2.90 9.59
C ARG A 126 -10.85 4.00 10.36
N ARG A 127 -11.48 3.66 11.49
CA ARG A 127 -12.19 4.64 12.35
C ARG A 127 -11.26 5.75 12.85
N ALA A 128 -9.98 5.45 13.08
CA ALA A 128 -8.98 6.45 13.47
C ALA A 128 -8.32 7.15 12.25
N TRP A 129 -7.98 6.39 11.21
CA TRP A 129 -7.25 6.90 10.04
C TRP A 129 -8.08 7.82 9.15
N GLU A 130 -9.33 7.46 8.85
CA GLU A 130 -10.16 8.19 7.88
C GLU A 130 -10.48 9.64 8.30
N PRO A 131 -10.82 9.93 9.58
CA PRO A 131 -11.02 11.31 10.04
C PRO A 131 -9.75 12.16 9.90
N ILE A 132 -8.59 11.60 10.25
CA ILE A 132 -7.31 12.29 10.17
C ILE A 132 -6.96 12.60 8.71
N GLN A 133 -6.97 11.58 7.84
CA GLN A 133 -6.73 11.77 6.41
C GLN A 133 -7.67 12.82 5.80
N SER A 134 -8.97 12.72 6.10
CA SER A 134 -9.98 13.65 5.56
C SER A 134 -9.74 15.09 6.02
N TYR A 135 -9.30 15.27 7.27
CA TYR A 135 -8.93 16.57 7.80
C TYR A 135 -7.72 17.15 7.08
N LEU A 136 -6.65 16.36 6.94
CA LEU A 136 -5.40 16.81 6.31
C LEU A 136 -5.60 17.23 4.85
N LEU A 137 -6.44 16.52 4.08
CA LEU A 137 -6.79 16.91 2.71
C LEU A 137 -7.62 18.20 2.68
N ARG A 138 -8.63 18.30 3.55
CA ARG A 138 -9.54 19.46 3.57
C ARG A 138 -8.83 20.75 3.96
N LYS A 139 -7.88 20.66 4.90
CA LYS A 139 -7.08 21.80 5.38
C LYS A 139 -5.80 22.00 4.58
N ALA A 140 -5.65 21.29 3.45
CA ALA A 140 -4.47 21.36 2.58
C ALA A 140 -3.13 21.13 3.32
N HIS A 141 -3.15 20.38 4.43
CA HIS A 141 -1.95 19.93 5.13
C HIS A 141 -1.21 18.83 4.34
N ILE A 142 -1.93 18.10 3.48
CA ILE A 142 -1.37 17.26 2.43
C ILE A 142 -2.03 17.62 1.10
N ASN A 143 -1.27 17.64 0.01
CA ASN A 143 -1.79 17.99 -1.31
C ASN A 143 -2.50 16.79 -1.97
N SER A 144 -2.14 15.57 -1.55
CA SER A 144 -2.70 14.33 -2.11
C SER A 144 -2.62 13.17 -1.13
N VAL A 145 -3.56 12.23 -1.27
CA VAL A 145 -3.54 10.91 -0.60
C VAL A 145 -2.31 10.07 -0.95
N GLU A 146 -1.62 10.40 -2.05
CA GLU A 146 -0.40 9.71 -2.44
C GLU A 146 0.75 9.94 -1.45
N GLU A 147 0.77 11.07 -0.74
CA GLU A 147 1.79 11.40 0.27
C GLU A 147 1.74 10.44 1.46
N ILE A 148 0.54 10.02 1.86
CA ILE A 148 0.31 9.13 3.00
C ILE A 148 0.24 7.65 2.60
N ARG A 149 0.42 7.32 1.31
CA ARG A 149 0.31 5.95 0.79
C ARG A 149 1.26 4.97 1.48
N THR A 150 2.51 5.37 1.65
CA THR A 150 3.53 4.52 2.26
C THR A 150 3.23 4.31 3.75
N LEU A 151 2.75 5.34 4.44
CA LEU A 151 2.32 5.26 5.84
C LEU A 151 1.14 4.30 5.99
N TYR A 152 0.15 4.40 5.11
CA TYR A 152 -1.00 3.49 5.08
C TYR A 152 -0.56 2.04 4.87
N TYR A 153 0.32 1.75 3.90
CA TYR A 153 0.81 0.39 3.67
C TYR A 153 1.59 -0.16 4.88
N ARG A 154 2.37 0.69 5.55
CA ARG A 154 3.20 0.27 6.69
C ARG A 154 2.41 -0.02 7.96
N SER A 155 1.16 0.45 8.09
CA SER A 155 0.34 0.18 9.28
C SER A 155 -0.10 -1.29 9.38
N PHE A 156 -0.10 -2.03 8.27
CA PHE A 156 -0.49 -3.44 8.23
C PHE A 156 0.62 -4.36 8.76
N SER A 157 0.22 -5.50 9.32
CA SER A 157 1.18 -6.52 9.75
C SER A 157 1.95 -7.10 8.56
N ALA A 158 3.16 -7.63 8.80
CA ALA A 158 3.98 -8.20 7.73
C ALA A 158 3.25 -9.31 6.93
N GLY A 159 2.45 -10.14 7.61
CA GLY A 159 1.65 -11.18 6.95
C GLY A 159 0.53 -10.62 6.07
N VAL A 160 -0.10 -9.52 6.47
CA VAL A 160 -1.11 -8.85 5.63
C VAL A 160 -0.45 -8.09 4.49
N GLN A 161 0.69 -7.43 4.73
CA GLN A 161 1.49 -6.78 3.71
C GLN A 161 1.90 -7.75 2.59
N GLU A 162 2.32 -8.98 2.92
CA GLU A 162 2.64 -10.00 1.91
C GLU A 162 1.43 -10.37 1.07
N ARG A 163 0.28 -10.62 1.69
CA ARG A 163 -0.97 -10.96 0.97
C ARG A 163 -1.43 -9.83 0.06
N ILE A 164 -1.29 -8.57 0.49
CA ILE A 164 -1.54 -7.39 -0.35
C ILE A 164 -0.58 -7.40 -1.53
N ARG A 165 0.71 -7.67 -1.29
CA ARG A 165 1.72 -7.72 -2.36
C ARG A 165 1.41 -8.80 -3.38
N GLU A 166 1.12 -10.02 -2.94
CA GLU A 166 0.74 -11.13 -3.81
C GLU A 166 -0.48 -10.79 -4.68
N LEU A 167 -1.50 -10.15 -4.08
CA LEU A 167 -2.68 -9.71 -4.81
C LEU A 167 -2.35 -8.65 -5.88
N LEU A 168 -1.51 -7.67 -5.54
CA LEU A 168 -1.08 -6.63 -6.47
C LEU A 168 -0.24 -7.17 -7.63
N ILE A 169 0.58 -8.18 -7.39
CA ILE A 169 1.34 -8.91 -8.42
C ILE A 169 0.38 -9.69 -9.33
N LYS A 170 -0.54 -10.45 -8.73
CA LYS A 170 -1.55 -11.23 -9.47
C LYS A 170 -2.39 -10.37 -10.39
N ASN A 171 -2.78 -9.18 -9.92
CA ASN A 171 -3.58 -8.23 -10.69
C ASN A 171 -2.75 -7.40 -11.68
N LYS A 172 -1.43 -7.61 -11.76
CA LYS A 172 -0.49 -6.84 -12.61
C LYS A 172 -0.55 -5.33 -12.37
N THR A 173 -0.99 -4.91 -11.19
CA THR A 173 -1.11 -3.51 -10.78
C THR A 173 0.16 -2.98 -10.13
N MET A 174 1.10 -3.87 -9.79
CA MET A 174 2.36 -3.51 -9.16
C MET A 174 3.32 -2.85 -10.17
N ILE A 175 3.92 -1.72 -9.79
CA ILE A 175 4.84 -0.99 -10.67
C ILE A 175 6.26 -1.47 -10.37
N THR A 176 6.90 -2.12 -11.34
CA THR A 176 8.33 -2.45 -11.28
C THR A 176 9.12 -1.30 -11.88
N THR A 177 10.02 -0.69 -11.11
CA THR A 177 10.96 0.30 -11.65
C THR A 177 12.03 -0.37 -12.49
N LEU A 178 12.74 0.40 -13.31
CA LEU A 178 13.85 -0.11 -14.15
C LEU A 178 14.94 -0.83 -13.35
N ASP A 179 15.07 -0.53 -12.05
CA ASP A 179 16.02 -1.17 -11.12
C ASP A 179 15.48 -2.47 -10.49
N ASN A 180 14.40 -3.06 -11.04
CA ASN A 180 13.66 -4.18 -10.46
C ASN A 180 13.18 -3.95 -9.02
N ARG A 181 13.04 -2.69 -8.60
CA ARG A 181 12.48 -2.34 -7.29
C ARG A 181 10.98 -2.13 -7.43
N PHE A 182 10.27 -2.56 -6.40
CA PHE A 182 8.82 -2.46 -6.38
C PHE A 182 8.38 -1.09 -5.86
N LYS A 183 7.53 -0.41 -6.64
CA LYS A 183 6.85 0.82 -6.23
C LYS A 183 5.39 0.51 -5.97
N LEU A 184 4.88 1.03 -4.85
CA LEU A 184 3.45 0.93 -4.53
C LEU A 184 2.62 1.59 -5.64
N PRO A 185 1.49 0.99 -6.05
CA PRO A 185 0.58 1.56 -7.03
C PRO A 185 -0.09 2.84 -6.48
N THR A 186 -1.03 3.43 -7.22
CA THR A 186 -1.81 4.58 -6.69
C THR A 186 -2.54 4.20 -5.40
N PHE A 187 -2.80 5.20 -4.54
CA PHE A 187 -3.47 5.00 -3.25
C PHE A 187 -4.82 4.30 -3.40
N LYS A 188 -5.56 4.62 -4.47
CA LYS A 188 -6.83 3.98 -4.80
C LYS A 188 -6.69 2.47 -5.00
N ILE A 189 -5.77 2.04 -5.87
CA ILE A 189 -5.52 0.62 -6.15
C ILE A 189 -5.04 -0.09 -4.89
N LEU A 190 -4.17 0.55 -4.10
CA LEU A 190 -3.70 -0.01 -2.84
C LEU A 190 -4.86 -0.24 -1.86
N ARG A 191 -5.74 0.75 -1.69
CA ARG A 191 -6.90 0.65 -0.79
C ARG A 191 -7.86 -0.46 -1.23
N GLU A 192 -8.14 -0.56 -2.52
CA GLU A 192 -8.96 -1.63 -3.08
C GLU A 192 -8.35 -3.01 -2.82
N ALA A 193 -7.03 -3.17 -3.01
CA ALA A 193 -6.34 -4.43 -2.71
C ALA A 193 -6.41 -4.79 -1.22
N VAL A 194 -6.26 -3.81 -0.32
CA VAL A 194 -6.43 -4.01 1.11
C VAL A 194 -7.85 -4.46 1.45
N ASP A 195 -8.86 -3.78 0.91
CA ASP A 195 -10.26 -4.13 1.15
C ASP A 195 -10.55 -5.58 0.69
N GLU A 196 -10.02 -6.00 -0.45
CA GLU A 196 -10.16 -7.39 -0.94
C GLU A 196 -9.44 -8.41 -0.04
N VAL A 197 -8.23 -8.10 0.43
CA VAL A 197 -7.49 -8.97 1.37
C VAL A 197 -8.25 -9.15 2.68
N MET A 198 -8.91 -8.09 3.16
CA MET A 198 -9.72 -8.10 4.39
C MET A 198 -11.06 -8.81 4.19
N LYS A 199 -11.74 -8.61 3.06
CA LYS A 199 -12.94 -9.39 2.70
C LYS A 199 -12.61 -10.89 2.62
N GLY A 200 -11.48 -11.24 2.01
CA GLY A 200 -11.00 -12.62 1.93
C GLY A 200 -10.77 -13.25 3.31
N GLN A 201 -10.29 -12.50 4.30
CA GLN A 201 -10.17 -13.00 5.69
C GLN A 201 -11.53 -13.27 6.34
N THR A 202 -12.54 -12.47 6.02
CA THR A 202 -13.91 -12.67 6.53
C THR A 202 -14.54 -13.92 5.91
N ALA A 203 -14.35 -14.12 4.60
CA ALA A 203 -14.89 -15.25 3.84
C ALA A 203 -14.22 -16.60 4.20
N LEU A 204 -12.97 -16.58 4.65
CA LEU A 204 -12.20 -17.78 5.02
C LEU A 204 -12.39 -18.22 6.49
N THR A 205 -13.37 -17.66 7.21
CA THR A 205 -13.70 -18.08 8.59
C THR A 205 -14.25 -19.51 8.70
N PHE A 206 -14.37 -20.26 7.59
CA PHE A 206 -14.68 -21.69 7.56
C PHE A 206 -13.50 -22.64 7.27
N GLU A 207 -12.29 -22.15 7.02
CA GLU A 207 -11.10 -23.01 6.89
C GLU A 207 -9.92 -22.48 7.72
N ASP A 208 -10.05 -22.60 9.04
CA ASP A 208 -8.91 -22.49 9.93
C ASP A 208 -8.14 -23.83 9.97
N SER A 209 -7.52 -24.19 8.84
CA SER A 209 -6.60 -25.35 8.75
C SER A 209 -5.13 -24.97 8.93
N ARG A 210 -4.85 -23.84 9.58
CA ARG A 210 -3.53 -23.60 10.17
C ARG A 210 -3.67 -23.46 11.67
N SER A 211 -4.07 -24.57 12.29
CA SER A 211 -3.98 -24.75 13.73
C SER A 211 -2.58 -24.34 14.19
N SER A 212 -2.51 -23.31 15.02
CA SER A 212 -1.35 -22.94 15.82
C SER A 212 -1.16 -23.93 16.98
N ALA A 213 -1.35 -25.23 16.70
CA ALA A 213 -0.99 -26.28 17.62
C ALA A 213 0.51 -26.56 17.43
N PRO A 214 1.35 -26.38 18.46
CA PRO A 214 2.76 -26.73 18.34
C PRO A 214 2.86 -28.21 17.98
N VAL A 215 3.51 -28.50 16.85
CA VAL A 215 3.80 -29.88 16.46
C VAL A 215 4.51 -30.56 17.63
N PRO A 216 4.01 -31.69 18.16
CA PRO A 216 4.64 -32.36 19.28
C PRO A 216 6.09 -32.70 18.92
N THR A 217 7.03 -32.09 19.63
CA THR A 217 8.48 -32.30 19.48
C THR A 217 8.88 -33.76 19.71
N SER A 218 7.99 -34.59 20.26
CA SER A 218 8.20 -36.02 20.47
C SER A 218 8.35 -36.81 19.16
N ILE A 219 7.58 -36.47 18.11
CA ILE A 219 7.64 -37.21 16.83
C ILE A 219 8.96 -36.95 16.11
N PHE A 220 9.43 -35.69 16.12
CA PHE A 220 10.71 -35.32 15.53
C PHE A 220 11.92 -35.84 16.32
N LYS A 221 11.84 -35.86 17.66
CA LYS A 221 12.88 -36.52 18.49
C LYS A 221 12.96 -38.01 18.20
N GLN A 222 11.82 -38.69 18.12
CA GLN A 222 11.79 -40.14 17.88
C GLN A 222 12.36 -40.49 16.49
N ALA A 223 12.09 -39.68 15.47
CA ALA A 223 12.69 -39.82 14.15
C ALA A 223 14.21 -39.59 14.17
N ASN A 224 14.68 -38.56 14.88
CA ASN A 224 16.12 -38.28 15.02
C ASN A 224 16.87 -39.36 15.83
N ASP A 225 16.27 -39.86 16.91
CA ASP A 225 16.83 -40.95 17.73
C ASP A 225 16.94 -42.25 16.92
N THR A 226 15.99 -42.49 16.01
CA THR A 226 16.02 -43.63 15.09
C THR A 226 17.17 -43.52 14.09
N ILE A 227 17.42 -42.33 13.56
CA ILE A 227 18.56 -42.07 12.65
C ILE A 227 19.90 -42.24 13.39
N GLN A 228 20.02 -41.74 14.62
CA GLN A 228 21.24 -41.92 15.43
C GLN A 228 21.50 -43.39 15.81
N LYS A 229 20.46 -44.18 16.09
CA LYS A 229 20.60 -45.63 16.33
C LYS A 229 21.04 -46.38 15.08
N MET A 230 20.49 -46.04 13.92
CA MET A 230 20.90 -46.63 12.65
C MET A 230 22.36 -46.29 12.28
N GLU A 231 22.84 -45.11 12.69
CA GLU A 231 24.23 -44.68 12.50
C GLU A 231 25.19 -45.40 13.44
N SER A 232 24.77 -45.71 14.67
CA SER A 232 25.57 -46.46 15.65
C SER A 232 25.65 -47.96 15.32
N ASP A 233 24.60 -48.57 14.78
CA ASP A 233 24.58 -49.98 14.39
C ASP A 233 25.32 -50.29 13.07
N ARG A 234 25.62 -49.27 12.24
CA ARG A 234 26.31 -49.44 10.94
C ARG A 234 27.81 -49.17 10.97
N ARG A 235 28.39 -48.78 12.11
CA ARG A 235 29.81 -48.44 12.20
C ARG A 235 30.65 -49.71 12.41
N PRO A 236 31.56 -50.11 11.48
CA PRO A 236 32.52 -51.17 11.76
C PRO A 236 33.44 -50.75 12.92
N ARG A 237 33.74 -51.72 13.78
CA ARG A 237 34.56 -51.61 15.00
C ARG A 237 35.86 -50.80 14.74
N GLU A 238 35.98 -49.64 15.36
CA GLU A 238 37.19 -48.81 15.29
C GLU A 238 38.35 -49.47 16.05
N THR A 239 39.41 -49.78 15.32
CA THR A 239 40.74 -50.13 15.85
C THR A 239 41.32 -48.91 16.59
N PRO A 240 42.07 -49.06 17.71
CA PRO A 240 42.42 -47.95 18.59
C PRO A 240 43.18 -46.83 17.87
N ALA A 241 42.69 -45.60 18.05
CA ALA A 241 43.32 -44.38 17.58
C ALA A 241 44.73 -44.22 18.18
N GLN A 242 45.75 -44.15 17.31
CA GLN A 242 46.98 -43.47 17.69
C GLN A 242 46.69 -41.97 17.79
N ALA A 243 46.89 -41.43 18.99
CA ALA A 243 46.91 -40.00 19.22
C ALA A 243 48.01 -39.35 18.35
N ARG A 244 47.60 -38.53 17.39
CA ARG A 244 48.49 -37.51 16.81
C ARG A 244 48.00 -36.15 17.27
N GLY A 245 48.91 -35.36 17.82
CA GLY A 245 48.66 -34.00 18.30
C GLY A 245 48.19 -33.07 17.17
N PRO A 246 47.73 -31.85 17.52
CA PRO A 246 47.16 -30.93 16.55
C PRO A 246 48.15 -30.64 15.42
N ALA A 247 47.70 -30.81 14.18
CA ALA A 247 48.51 -30.62 12.98
C ALA A 247 49.16 -29.25 12.96
N THR A 248 50.48 -29.20 12.77
CA THR A 248 51.24 -27.96 12.63
C THR A 248 50.90 -27.29 11.30
N VAL A 249 51.12 -25.97 11.21
CA VAL A 249 50.77 -25.15 10.03
C VAL A 249 51.37 -25.71 8.73
N ASP A 250 52.59 -26.25 8.79
CA ASP A 250 53.25 -26.89 7.65
C ASP A 250 52.53 -28.16 7.14
N GLU A 251 51.88 -28.90 8.04
CA GLU A 251 51.13 -30.10 7.68
C GLU A 251 49.79 -29.73 7.00
N ILE A 252 49.20 -28.61 7.41
CA ILE A 252 48.01 -28.04 6.78
C ILE A 252 48.35 -27.48 5.40
N GLU A 253 49.49 -26.79 5.25
CA GLU A 253 49.97 -26.29 3.96
C GLU A 253 50.21 -27.43 2.96
N ARG A 254 50.82 -28.53 3.42
CA ARG A 254 51.02 -29.73 2.60
C ARG A 254 49.70 -30.39 2.20
N MET A 255 48.69 -30.40 3.08
CA MET A 255 47.35 -30.90 2.74
C MET A 255 46.67 -30.01 1.70
N LEU A 256 46.78 -28.68 1.83
CA LEU A 256 46.20 -27.73 0.87
C LEU A 256 46.81 -27.90 -0.53
N GLN A 257 48.14 -27.98 -0.61
CA GLN A 257 48.86 -28.21 -1.87
C GLN A 257 48.48 -29.55 -2.51
N SER A 258 48.28 -30.60 -1.70
CA SER A 258 47.81 -31.91 -2.20
C SER A 258 46.36 -31.87 -2.71
N PHE A 259 45.54 -30.99 -2.15
CA PHE A 259 44.16 -30.80 -2.57
C PHE A 259 44.07 -29.97 -3.86
N GLU A 260 44.88 -28.93 -4.01
CA GLU A 260 45.02 -28.15 -5.25
C GLU A 260 45.46 -29.04 -6.42
N GLN A 261 46.50 -29.87 -6.24
CA GLN A 261 46.91 -30.83 -7.27
C GLN A 261 45.80 -31.82 -7.65
N ARG A 262 44.95 -32.20 -6.69
CA ARG A 262 43.82 -33.11 -6.92
C ARG A 262 42.68 -32.43 -7.66
N ILE A 263 42.45 -31.14 -7.42
CA ILE A 263 41.51 -30.32 -8.19
C ILE A 263 42.02 -30.14 -9.62
N ASP A 264 43.29 -29.82 -9.81
CA ASP A 264 43.87 -29.66 -11.14
C ASP A 264 43.83 -30.97 -11.95
N GLN A 265 44.10 -32.11 -11.31
CA GLN A 265 43.91 -33.43 -11.95
C GLN A 265 42.44 -33.72 -12.29
N LYS A 266 41.50 -33.32 -11.44
CA LYS A 266 40.06 -33.49 -11.69
C LYS A 266 39.58 -32.59 -12.82
N LEU A 267 40.06 -31.36 -12.91
CA LEU A 267 39.75 -30.41 -13.99
C LEU A 267 40.38 -30.84 -15.32
N ALA A 268 41.62 -31.33 -15.30
CA ALA A 268 42.28 -31.90 -16.48
C ALA A 268 41.63 -33.21 -16.95
N ALA A 269 41.08 -34.02 -16.04
CA ALA A 269 40.28 -35.20 -16.37
C ALA A 269 38.88 -34.84 -16.90
N GLN A 270 38.25 -33.78 -16.37
CA GLN A 270 36.98 -33.27 -16.87
C GLN A 270 37.10 -32.69 -18.29
N ALA A 271 38.23 -32.08 -18.63
CA ALA A 271 38.53 -31.63 -20.00
C ALA A 271 38.64 -32.79 -21.03
N LYS A 272 38.72 -34.05 -20.58
CA LYS A 272 38.76 -35.26 -21.43
C LYS A 272 37.43 -36.04 -21.46
N SER A 273 36.37 -35.55 -20.81
CA SER A 273 35.04 -36.17 -20.87
C SER A 273 34.00 -35.13 -21.29
N ALA A 274 33.33 -35.40 -22.41
CA ALA A 274 32.30 -34.52 -22.96
C ALA A 274 31.18 -34.29 -21.93
N PRO A 275 30.62 -33.07 -21.83
CA PRO A 275 29.53 -32.80 -20.90
C PRO A 275 28.29 -33.59 -21.34
N SER A 276 27.73 -34.39 -20.44
CA SER A 276 26.42 -35.02 -20.63
C SER A 276 25.37 -33.91 -20.71
N ARG A 277 25.03 -33.50 -21.93
CA ARG A 277 23.93 -32.58 -22.19
C ARG A 277 22.64 -33.24 -21.72
N GLY A 278 21.87 -32.54 -20.89
CA GLY A 278 20.52 -32.93 -20.52
C GLY A 278 19.63 -33.21 -21.74
N PRO A 279 18.44 -33.80 -21.56
CA PRO A 279 17.59 -34.26 -22.65
C PRO A 279 17.38 -33.15 -23.69
N MET A 280 17.88 -33.38 -24.92
CA MET A 280 17.67 -32.45 -26.03
C MET A 280 16.19 -32.46 -26.42
N VAL A 281 15.53 -31.32 -26.28
CA VAL A 281 14.15 -31.07 -26.75
C VAL A 281 14.21 -30.32 -28.08
N CYS A 282 13.40 -30.74 -29.06
CA CYS A 282 13.30 -30.06 -30.33
C CYS A 282 12.47 -28.77 -30.21
N TYR A 283 13.02 -27.61 -30.56
CA TYR A 283 12.32 -26.31 -30.46
C TYR A 283 11.19 -26.11 -31.48
N TYR A 284 10.98 -27.04 -32.41
CA TYR A 284 9.91 -26.96 -33.39
C TYR A 284 8.70 -27.81 -32.97
N CYS A 285 8.90 -29.10 -32.68
CA CYS A 285 7.81 -30.01 -32.29
C CYS A 285 7.70 -30.26 -30.77
N HIS A 286 8.59 -29.69 -29.96
CA HIS A 286 8.67 -29.85 -28.51
C HIS A 286 8.82 -31.30 -28.00
N ARG A 287 9.24 -32.24 -28.86
CA ARG A 287 9.52 -33.64 -28.48
C ARG A 287 10.98 -33.83 -28.08
N GLU A 288 11.21 -34.71 -27.11
CA GLU A 288 12.55 -35.07 -26.63
C GLU A 288 13.28 -36.03 -27.59
N GLY A 289 14.60 -36.06 -27.55
CA GLY A 289 15.45 -37.04 -28.25
C GLY A 289 16.01 -36.61 -29.60
N HIS A 290 15.65 -35.42 -30.11
CA HIS A 290 16.24 -34.86 -31.34
C HIS A 290 16.29 -33.33 -31.32
N GLY A 291 17.23 -32.76 -32.07
CA GLY A 291 17.31 -31.31 -32.29
C GLY A 291 16.64 -30.89 -33.61
N LEU A 292 16.53 -29.58 -33.82
CA LEU A 292 15.93 -28.98 -35.02
C LEU A 292 16.42 -29.59 -36.35
N GLY A 293 17.71 -29.91 -36.46
CA GLY A 293 18.29 -30.50 -37.69
C GLY A 293 17.87 -31.95 -38.00
N ARG A 294 17.20 -32.65 -37.07
CA ARG A 294 16.69 -34.02 -37.24
C ARG A 294 15.18 -34.12 -37.02
N CYS A 295 14.47 -32.99 -37.11
CA CYS A 295 13.03 -32.93 -36.92
C CYS A 295 12.29 -33.25 -38.22
N ALA A 296 11.57 -34.37 -38.25
CA ALA A 296 10.78 -34.79 -39.41
C ALA A 296 9.61 -33.84 -39.72
N GLU A 297 9.03 -33.21 -38.69
CA GLU A 297 7.93 -32.24 -38.86
C GLU A 297 8.45 -30.96 -39.53
N LEU A 298 9.60 -30.42 -39.08
CA LEU A 298 10.24 -29.27 -39.71
C LEU A 298 10.67 -29.54 -41.16
N GLN A 299 11.13 -30.76 -41.46
CA GLN A 299 11.52 -31.13 -42.82
C GLN A 299 10.31 -31.16 -43.76
N LYS A 300 9.18 -31.73 -43.31
CA LYS A 300 7.92 -31.71 -44.07
C LYS A 300 7.43 -30.29 -44.37
N ASP A 301 7.51 -29.40 -43.39
CA ASP A 301 7.08 -28.01 -43.55
C ASP A 301 7.99 -27.19 -44.47
N LYS A 302 9.29 -27.52 -44.52
CA LYS A 302 10.21 -27.00 -45.53
C LYS A 302 9.88 -27.53 -46.92
N ASP A 303 9.63 -28.83 -47.05
CA ASP A 303 9.28 -29.48 -48.32
C ASP A 303 7.93 -28.94 -48.86
N ALA A 304 7.00 -28.61 -47.96
CA ALA A 304 5.71 -27.98 -48.26
C ALA A 304 5.79 -26.45 -48.47
N LYS A 305 6.99 -25.85 -48.40
CA LYS A 305 7.23 -24.38 -48.48
C LYS A 305 6.41 -23.55 -47.48
N LEU A 306 6.02 -24.13 -46.35
CA LEU A 306 5.30 -23.43 -45.29
C LEU A 306 6.24 -22.63 -44.38
N VAL A 307 7.52 -23.03 -44.32
CA VAL A 307 8.54 -22.40 -43.48
C VAL A 307 9.78 -22.05 -44.30
N GLU A 308 10.21 -20.79 -44.23
CA GLU A 308 11.45 -20.31 -44.82
C GLU A 308 12.52 -20.12 -43.72
N GLN A 309 13.70 -20.71 -43.93
CA GLN A 309 14.83 -20.55 -43.01
C GLN A 309 15.69 -19.37 -43.47
N ARG A 310 15.56 -18.21 -42.82
CA ARG A 310 16.37 -17.03 -43.10
C ARG A 310 17.49 -16.95 -42.08
N ALA A 311 18.71 -17.30 -42.52
CA ALA A 311 19.99 -17.18 -41.82
C ALA A 311 19.97 -17.48 -40.30
N GLY A 312 20.39 -18.69 -39.92
CA GLY A 312 20.53 -19.11 -38.52
C GLY A 312 19.37 -19.96 -38.00
N VAL A 313 19.05 -19.81 -36.72
CA VAL A 313 18.06 -20.63 -35.97
C VAL A 313 16.62 -20.11 -36.10
N SER A 314 16.41 -19.12 -36.95
CA SER A 314 15.14 -18.41 -37.12
C SER A 314 14.34 -18.98 -38.29
N PHE A 315 13.10 -19.40 -38.02
CA PHE A 315 12.15 -19.94 -38.99
C PHE A 315 10.99 -18.96 -39.14
N PHE A 316 10.63 -18.61 -40.37
CA PHE A 316 9.54 -17.69 -40.68
C PHE A 316 8.44 -18.42 -41.44
N LEU A 317 7.18 -18.24 -41.01
CA LEU A 317 6.01 -18.71 -41.77
C LEU A 317 5.82 -17.78 -42.97
N MET A 318 5.77 -18.34 -44.19
CA MET A 318 5.46 -17.55 -45.38
C MET A 318 3.97 -17.22 -45.41
N VAL A 319 3.63 -15.99 -45.03
CA VAL A 319 2.26 -15.45 -45.19
C VAL A 319 2.14 -14.85 -46.58
N HIS A 320 1.59 -15.63 -47.52
CA HIS A 320 1.00 -15.06 -48.74
C HIS A 320 -0.41 -15.65 -48.95
N SER A 321 -1.39 -14.74 -48.79
CA SER A 321 -2.81 -14.83 -49.17
C SER A 321 -3.68 -15.91 -48.52
N PHE A 322 -4.36 -15.53 -47.43
CA PHE A 322 -5.77 -15.90 -47.25
C PHE A 322 -6.63 -15.21 -48.33
N PRO A 323 -7.72 -15.83 -48.77
CA PRO A 323 -9.00 -15.38 -48.23
C PRO A 323 -9.88 -16.52 -47.71
N SER A 324 -10.55 -16.20 -46.61
CA SER A 324 -11.62 -16.88 -45.88
C SER A 324 -12.68 -17.55 -46.78
N ILE A 325 -13.49 -18.50 -46.32
CA ILE A 325 -14.76 -18.21 -45.61
C ILE A 325 -15.46 -19.53 -45.21
N ILE A 326 -16.13 -19.44 -44.06
CA ILE A 326 -17.13 -20.33 -43.45
C ILE A 326 -18.27 -20.73 -44.41
N HIS A 327 -18.74 -21.98 -44.27
CA HIS A 327 -20.05 -22.55 -44.63
C HIS A 327 -21.03 -21.71 -45.48
N GLY A 328 -21.44 -22.28 -46.62
CA GLY A 328 -22.49 -21.70 -47.47
C GLY A 328 -23.90 -21.81 -46.90
N LEU A 329 -24.73 -20.81 -47.19
CA LEU A 329 -25.95 -20.89 -48.02
C LEU A 329 -26.68 -19.53 -48.03
N SER A 330 -27.25 -19.23 -49.21
CA SER A 330 -28.41 -18.39 -49.51
C SER A 330 -28.39 -16.89 -49.19
N ASP A 331 -28.20 -16.12 -50.26
CA ASP A 331 -29.18 -15.21 -50.88
C ASP A 331 -29.92 -14.14 -50.06
N THR A 332 -29.68 -12.92 -50.56
CA THR A 332 -30.63 -11.82 -50.82
C THR A 332 -30.87 -10.72 -49.77
N TRP A 333 -30.43 -9.52 -50.21
CA TRP A 333 -30.68 -8.13 -49.81
C TRP A 333 -29.89 -7.55 -48.65
#